data_AF-A0A1H7JPJ1-F1
#
_entry.id   AF-A0A1H7JPJ1-F1
#
_cell.length_a   1.000
_cell.length_b   1.000
_cell.length_c   1.000
_cell.angle_alpha   90.00
_cell.angle_beta   90.00
_cell.angle_gamma   90.00
#
_symmetry.space_group_name_H-M   'P 1'
#
loop_
_entity.id
_entity.type
_entity.pdbx_description
1 polymer ?
#
loop_
_entity_poly.entity_id
_entity_poly.type
_entity_poly.pdbx_seq_one_letter_code
_entity_poly.pdbx_strand_id
1 'polypeptide(L)'
;MFRRHDNCTCDVSYVSEKGRQNVHTKKWTKEPRKIEYEKPTKRMRVEAQAREAEILEQKRLTYGVRRYIIKSIDVDDYKIITGGKGISQEVNDVIINTMKKCEKDGQFVISEISDKISPSNTEGTPVLQIEPMVNGLLRLNVNTEFLSGKSLAEINEVFAGTERNLAQTLEEAIVHESGHAILIKGKTAAQIEVLYKELEPLGKTVVSNIALKDGVECLAELEILRYRKTPVSKELSDFYKKYMGREYL
;
A
#
# COMPACT_ATOMS: atom_id res chain seq x y z
N MET A 1 29.67 -1.02 32.77
CA MET A 1 28.77 -1.33 33.90
C MET A 1 27.41 -1.67 33.29
N PHE A 2 27.10 -2.97 33.15
CA PHE A 2 25.87 -3.41 32.48
C PHE A 2 24.69 -3.35 33.48
N ARG A 3 23.63 -2.62 33.15
CA ARG A 3 22.40 -2.58 33.94
C ARG A 3 21.72 -3.96 33.87
N ARG A 4 21.35 -4.52 35.02
CA ARG A 4 20.58 -5.76 35.10
C ARG A 4 19.13 -5.49 34.66
N HIS A 5 18.59 -6.34 33.80
CA HIS A 5 17.27 -6.21 33.16
C HIS A 5 16.10 -6.69 34.06
N ASP A 6 16.36 -6.87 35.35
CA ASP A 6 15.49 -7.57 36.30
C ASP A 6 14.22 -6.77 36.67
N ASN A 7 14.05 -5.56 36.12
CA ASN A 7 12.99 -4.62 36.47
C ASN A 7 12.25 -4.02 35.26
N CYS A 8 12.34 -4.63 34.06
CA CYS A 8 11.48 -4.26 32.94
C CYS A 8 10.40 -5.32 32.70
N THR A 9 9.18 -4.88 32.37
CA THR A 9 8.02 -5.71 32.01
C THR A 9 8.11 -6.32 30.60
N CYS A 10 9.29 -6.29 30.00
CA CYS A 10 9.54 -6.81 28.67
C CYS A 10 9.75 -8.33 28.72
N ASP A 11 9.06 -9.07 27.85
CA ASP A 11 9.23 -10.52 27.72
C ASP A 11 10.51 -10.86 26.94
N VAL A 12 11.60 -11.03 27.67
CA VAL A 12 12.87 -11.49 27.11
C VAL A 12 12.93 -13.02 27.21
N SER A 13 13.39 -13.69 26.15
CA SER A 13 13.59 -15.14 26.15
C SER A 13 14.96 -15.52 25.61
N TYR A 14 15.66 -16.39 26.31
CA TYR A 14 16.94 -16.98 25.88
C TYR A 14 16.69 -18.24 25.05
N VAL A 15 17.46 -18.43 23.98
CA VAL A 15 17.43 -19.62 23.13
C VAL A 15 18.74 -20.38 23.28
N SER A 16 18.68 -21.68 23.57
CA SER A 16 19.85 -22.57 23.57
C SER A 16 19.47 -23.97 23.05
N GLU A 17 20.43 -24.88 22.96
CA GLU A 17 20.18 -26.29 22.58
C GLU A 17 19.15 -27.00 23.47
N LYS A 18 18.87 -26.48 24.68
CA LYS A 18 17.86 -27.00 25.61
C LYS A 18 16.44 -26.49 25.34
N GLY A 19 16.25 -25.58 24.38
CA GLY A 19 14.98 -24.96 24.03
C GLY A 19 14.93 -23.46 24.33
N ARG A 20 13.73 -22.92 24.55
CA ARG A 20 13.50 -21.50 24.89
C ARG A 20 13.25 -21.35 26.38
N GLN A 21 13.86 -20.35 27.02
CA GLN A 21 13.63 -20.02 28.43
C GLN A 21 13.21 -18.55 28.57
N ASN A 22 12.02 -18.33 29.12
CA ASN A 22 11.57 -16.99 29.49
C ASN A 22 12.26 -16.53 30.79
N VAL A 23 12.75 -15.29 30.82
CA VAL A 23 13.57 -14.76 31.93
C VAL A 23 12.81 -14.68 33.26
N HIS A 24 11.51 -14.38 33.21
CA HIS A 24 10.67 -14.22 34.41
C HIS A 24 10.24 -15.56 34.98
N THR A 25 9.91 -16.53 34.12
CA THR A 25 9.40 -17.84 34.58
C THR A 25 10.51 -18.87 34.84
N LYS A 26 11.72 -18.66 34.27
CA LYS A 26 12.89 -19.55 34.35
C LYS A 26 12.61 -21.01 33.95
N LYS A 27 11.48 -21.29 33.29
CA LYS A 27 11.13 -22.63 32.79
C LYS A 27 11.59 -22.80 31.34
N TRP A 28 12.19 -23.95 31.04
CA TRP A 28 12.58 -24.33 29.68
C TRP A 28 11.41 -24.99 28.97
N THR A 29 11.05 -24.50 27.79
CA THR A 29 10.09 -25.14 26.89
C THR A 29 10.84 -25.73 25.70
N LYS A 30 10.61 -27.01 25.42
CA LYS A 30 11.10 -27.65 24.20
C LYS A 30 10.24 -27.18 23.02
N GLU A 31 10.88 -26.78 21.93
CA GLU A 31 10.17 -26.34 20.71
C GLU A 31 9.18 -27.41 20.20
N PRO A 32 8.07 -26.99 19.57
CA PRO A 32 7.19 -27.93 18.90
C PRO A 32 7.93 -28.62 17.75
N ARG A 33 7.61 -29.91 17.53
CA ARG A 33 8.16 -30.73 16.44
C ARG A 33 8.03 -30.03 15.09
N LYS A 34 9.02 -30.26 14.21
CA LYS A 34 8.97 -29.93 12.78
C LYS A 34 7.59 -30.28 12.22
N ILE A 35 6.89 -29.27 11.70
CA ILE A 35 5.63 -29.46 10.96
C ILE A 35 6.02 -30.14 9.64
N GLU A 36 5.75 -31.44 9.53
CA GLU A 36 5.67 -32.08 8.21
C GLU A 36 4.39 -31.57 7.53
N TYR A 37 4.54 -30.97 6.35
CA TYR A 37 3.40 -30.59 5.53
C TYR A 37 2.67 -31.85 5.07
N GLU A 38 1.52 -32.15 5.68
CA GLU A 38 0.63 -33.20 5.18
C GLU A 38 0.19 -32.86 3.75
N LYS A 39 0.41 -33.79 2.82
CA LYS A 39 -0.06 -33.65 1.44
C LYS A 39 -1.60 -33.54 1.48
N PRO A 40 -2.19 -32.53 0.83
CA PRO A 40 -3.61 -32.26 0.94
C PRO A 40 -4.43 -33.48 0.48
N THR A 41 -5.38 -33.88 1.32
CA THR A 41 -6.25 -35.03 1.07
C THR A 41 -7.07 -34.83 -0.22
N LYS A 42 -7.51 -35.93 -0.86
CA LYS A 42 -8.38 -35.86 -2.06
C LYS A 42 -9.59 -34.95 -1.84
N ARG A 43 -10.16 -34.93 -0.63
CA ARG A 43 -11.30 -34.09 -0.26
C ARG A 43 -10.93 -32.60 -0.23
N MET A 44 -9.80 -32.23 0.37
CA MET A 44 -9.31 -30.84 0.35
C MET A 44 -8.97 -30.35 -1.06
N ARG A 45 -8.48 -31.24 -1.95
CA ARG A 45 -8.26 -30.89 -3.37
C ARG A 45 -9.56 -30.65 -4.11
N VAL A 46 -10.57 -31.48 -3.87
CA VAL A 46 -11.91 -31.31 -4.47
C VAL A 46 -12.59 -30.05 -3.95
N GLU A 47 -12.47 -29.74 -2.65
CA GLU A 47 -12.99 -28.50 -2.06
C GLU A 47 -12.23 -27.25 -2.54
N ALA A 48 -10.90 -27.34 -2.73
CA ALA A 48 -10.11 -26.26 -3.32
C ALA A 48 -10.46 -26.03 -4.80
N GLN A 49 -10.65 -27.11 -5.58
CA GLN A 49 -11.12 -27.03 -6.97
C GLN A 49 -12.55 -26.52 -7.07
N ALA A 50 -13.43 -26.87 -6.12
CA ALA A 50 -14.79 -26.34 -6.05
C ALA A 50 -14.77 -24.84 -5.70
N ARG A 51 -13.91 -24.39 -4.79
CA ARG A 51 -13.71 -22.96 -4.49
C ARG A 51 -13.08 -22.20 -5.65
N GLU A 52 -12.10 -22.78 -6.34
CA GLU A 52 -11.55 -22.19 -7.57
C GLU A 52 -12.60 -22.10 -8.67
N ALA A 53 -13.43 -23.13 -8.83
CA ALA A 53 -14.54 -23.13 -9.79
C ALA A 53 -15.62 -22.11 -9.40
N GLU A 54 -15.92 -21.95 -8.11
CA GLU A 54 -16.85 -20.94 -7.59
C GLU A 54 -16.28 -19.51 -7.77
N ILE A 55 -14.99 -19.31 -7.53
CA ILE A 55 -14.29 -18.05 -7.83
C ILE A 55 -14.25 -17.80 -9.35
N LEU A 56 -14.05 -18.84 -10.17
CA LEU A 56 -14.08 -18.75 -11.62
C LEU A 56 -15.49 -18.48 -12.14
N GLU A 57 -16.52 -18.99 -11.46
CA GLU A 57 -17.93 -18.75 -11.77
C GLU A 57 -18.38 -17.36 -11.31
N GLN A 58 -17.90 -16.85 -10.17
CA GLN A 58 -18.04 -15.44 -9.79
C GLN A 58 -17.28 -14.52 -10.77
N LYS A 59 -16.11 -14.94 -11.25
CA LYS A 59 -15.41 -14.28 -12.36
C LYS A 59 -16.20 -14.37 -13.68
N ARG A 60 -16.96 -15.43 -13.95
CA ARG A 60 -17.83 -15.53 -15.13
C ARG A 60 -19.10 -14.68 -15.02
N LEU A 61 -19.71 -14.63 -13.85
CA LEU A 61 -20.85 -13.75 -13.54
C LEU A 61 -20.48 -12.26 -13.63
N THR A 62 -19.19 -11.93 -13.52
CA THR A 62 -18.65 -10.57 -13.78
C THR A 62 -18.18 -10.36 -15.23
N TYR A 63 -18.10 -11.39 -16.07
CA TYR A 63 -17.53 -11.32 -17.44
C TYR A 63 -18.43 -11.74 -18.62
N GLY A 64 -19.74 -11.95 -18.44
CA GLY A 64 -20.70 -12.06 -19.57
C GLY A 64 -22.11 -11.68 -19.12
N VAL A 65 -22.82 -10.73 -19.74
CA VAL A 65 -23.24 -10.71 -21.15
C VAL A 65 -23.44 -9.24 -21.59
N ARG A 66 -22.65 -8.76 -22.57
CA ARG A 66 -22.56 -7.39 -23.13
C ARG A 66 -21.66 -6.40 -22.36
N ARG A 67 -20.35 -6.34 -22.71
CA ARG A 67 -19.39 -5.23 -22.49
C ARG A 67 -19.75 -4.24 -21.35
N TYR A 68 -19.57 -4.63 -20.08
CA TYR A 68 -19.62 -3.70 -18.95
C TYR A 68 -18.20 -3.40 -18.46
N ILE A 69 -17.74 -2.20 -18.80
CA ILE A 69 -16.46 -1.59 -18.40
C ILE A 69 -16.47 -1.45 -16.87
N ILE A 70 -15.40 -1.85 -16.18
CA ILE A 70 -15.17 -1.44 -14.78
C ILE A 70 -15.13 0.10 -14.81
N LYS A 71 -16.19 0.74 -14.33
CA LYS A 71 -16.32 2.21 -14.39
C LYS A 71 -15.30 2.79 -13.41
N SER A 72 -14.36 3.57 -13.92
CA SER A 72 -13.58 4.48 -13.09
C SER A 72 -14.52 5.44 -12.41
N ILE A 73 -14.30 5.70 -11.13
CA ILE A 73 -14.96 6.80 -10.44
C ILE A 73 -14.83 8.07 -11.27
N ASP A 74 -15.96 8.73 -11.51
CA ASP A 74 -15.97 9.99 -12.21
C ASP A 74 -16.07 11.19 -11.25
N VAL A 75 -16.13 12.39 -11.83
CA VAL A 75 -16.11 13.65 -11.08
C VAL A 75 -17.31 13.77 -10.14
N ASP A 76 -18.43 13.13 -10.49
CA ASP A 76 -19.67 13.25 -9.73
C ASP A 76 -19.62 12.35 -8.50
N ASP A 77 -19.04 11.15 -8.61
CA ASP A 77 -18.78 10.24 -7.49
C ASP A 77 -17.87 10.89 -6.42
N TYR A 78 -16.82 11.62 -6.84
CA TYR A 78 -15.95 12.36 -5.92
C TYR A 78 -16.67 13.53 -5.25
N LYS A 79 -17.44 14.33 -6.01
CA LYS A 79 -18.18 15.49 -5.49
C LYS A 79 -19.29 15.11 -4.51
N ILE A 80 -19.86 13.91 -4.62
CA ILE A 80 -20.85 13.41 -3.65
C ILE A 80 -20.21 13.19 -2.27
N ILE A 81 -18.96 12.73 -2.22
CA ILE A 81 -18.28 12.38 -0.97
C ILE A 81 -17.60 13.59 -0.31
N THR A 82 -17.14 14.55 -1.13
CA THR A 82 -16.50 15.78 -0.66
C THR A 82 -17.46 16.98 -0.58
N GLY A 83 -18.67 16.84 -1.13
CA GLY A 83 -19.70 17.87 -1.14
C GLY A 83 -20.08 18.32 0.26
N GLY A 84 -20.08 19.64 0.48
CA GLY A 84 -20.42 20.24 1.77
C GLY A 84 -19.31 20.23 2.83
N LYS A 85 -18.12 19.70 2.51
CA LYS A 85 -17.00 19.61 3.46
C LYS A 85 -16.04 20.81 3.46
N GLY A 86 -16.37 21.89 2.75
CA GLY A 86 -15.55 23.10 2.73
C GLY A 86 -14.19 22.94 2.04
N ILE A 87 -14.02 21.92 1.20
CA ILE A 87 -12.83 21.75 0.35
C ILE A 87 -13.03 22.59 -0.91
N SER A 88 -12.03 23.40 -1.27
CA SER A 88 -12.12 24.28 -2.43
C SER A 88 -12.20 23.48 -3.74
N GLN A 89 -12.85 24.06 -4.76
CA GLN A 89 -12.98 23.43 -6.07
C GLN A 89 -11.61 23.17 -6.70
N GLU A 90 -10.65 24.08 -6.50
CA GLU A 90 -9.27 23.94 -6.97
C GLU A 90 -8.59 22.67 -6.41
N VAL A 91 -8.71 22.41 -5.11
CA VAL A 91 -8.15 21.21 -4.48
C VAL A 91 -8.82 19.94 -5.01
N ASN A 92 -10.16 19.96 -5.16
CA ASN A 92 -10.90 18.83 -5.74
C ASN A 92 -10.45 18.55 -7.19
N ASP A 93 -10.26 19.60 -8.00
CA ASP A 93 -9.84 19.49 -9.39
C ASP A 93 -8.42 18.91 -9.50
N VAL A 94 -7.49 19.29 -8.62
CA VAL A 94 -6.14 18.69 -8.58
C VAL A 94 -6.24 17.20 -8.27
N ILE A 95 -7.03 16.80 -7.27
CA ILE A 95 -7.17 15.39 -6.88
C ILE A 95 -7.73 14.56 -8.04
N ILE A 96 -8.84 15.00 -8.61
CA ILE A 96 -9.54 14.26 -9.66
C ILE A 96 -8.71 14.22 -10.95
N ASN A 97 -8.22 15.36 -11.42
CA ASN A 97 -7.53 15.43 -12.71
C ASN A 97 -6.20 14.69 -12.69
N THR A 98 -5.48 14.75 -11.56
CA THR A 98 -4.22 14.01 -11.40
C THR A 98 -4.49 12.52 -11.31
N MET A 99 -5.47 12.09 -10.51
CA MET A 99 -5.81 10.67 -10.41
C MET A 99 -6.22 10.07 -11.76
N LYS A 100 -7.04 10.77 -12.54
CA LYS A 100 -7.43 10.31 -13.89
C LYS A 100 -6.24 10.14 -14.83
N LYS A 101 -5.24 11.04 -14.76
CA LYS A 101 -3.99 10.89 -15.52
C LYS A 101 -3.24 9.64 -15.04
N CYS A 102 -3.17 9.43 -13.73
CA CYS A 102 -2.48 8.28 -13.13
C CYS A 102 -3.17 6.95 -13.46
N GLU A 103 -4.50 6.86 -13.38
CA GLU A 103 -5.27 5.67 -13.78
C GLU A 103 -4.98 5.27 -15.23
N LYS A 104 -4.96 6.27 -16.12
CA LYS A 104 -4.66 6.07 -17.55
C LYS A 104 -3.22 5.62 -17.78
N ASP A 105 -2.25 6.30 -17.18
CA ASP A 105 -0.82 6.02 -17.37
C ASP A 105 -0.41 4.70 -16.69
N GLY A 106 -0.89 4.49 -15.46
CA GLY A 106 -0.62 3.32 -14.64
C GLY A 106 -1.52 2.12 -14.92
N GLN A 107 -2.52 2.25 -15.81
CA GLN A 107 -3.47 1.20 -16.18
C GLN A 107 -4.11 0.51 -14.95
N PHE A 108 -4.68 1.32 -14.05
CA PHE A 108 -5.47 0.88 -12.91
C PHE A 108 -6.76 1.70 -12.83
N VAL A 109 -7.68 1.27 -11.97
CA VAL A 109 -8.95 1.97 -11.74
C VAL A 109 -9.20 2.06 -10.24
N ILE A 110 -9.55 3.26 -9.78
CA ILE A 110 -10.13 3.53 -8.46
C ILE A 110 -11.64 3.34 -8.57
N SER A 111 -12.14 2.37 -7.80
CA SER A 111 -13.54 1.95 -7.82
C SER A 111 -14.35 2.52 -6.65
N GLU A 112 -13.69 3.00 -5.60
CA GLU A 112 -14.33 3.64 -4.44
C GLU A 112 -13.49 4.84 -3.95
N ILE A 113 -14.16 5.90 -3.48
CA ILE A 113 -13.54 6.94 -2.66
C ILE A 113 -14.15 6.86 -1.27
N SER A 114 -13.33 7.09 -0.25
CA SER A 114 -13.81 7.25 1.12
C SER A 114 -13.18 8.47 1.78
N ASP A 115 -13.91 9.06 2.73
CA ASP A 115 -13.40 10.07 3.66
C ASP A 115 -12.78 9.46 4.92
N LYS A 116 -12.79 8.13 5.03
CA LYS A 116 -12.28 7.40 6.18
C LYS A 116 -10.82 7.08 5.95
N ILE A 117 -9.96 7.86 6.57
CA ILE A 117 -8.53 7.55 6.67
C ILE A 117 -8.26 7.07 8.09
N SER A 118 -7.62 5.91 8.22
CA SER A 118 -7.31 5.36 9.54
C SER A 118 -6.01 6.01 10.03
N PRO A 119 -5.97 6.58 11.25
CA PRO A 119 -4.72 7.08 11.81
C PRO A 119 -3.73 5.93 11.94
N SER A 120 -2.47 6.14 11.56
CA SER A 120 -1.42 5.21 11.97
C SER A 120 -1.02 5.52 13.42
N ASN A 121 -0.79 4.47 14.23
CA ASN A 121 -0.45 4.64 15.65
C ASN A 121 0.94 5.27 15.88
N THR A 122 1.74 5.45 14.83
CA THR A 122 3.15 5.82 14.93
C THR A 122 3.62 6.89 13.93
N GLU A 123 2.84 7.21 12.89
CA GLU A 123 3.32 7.99 11.74
C GLU A 123 2.44 9.16 11.33
N GLY A 124 1.39 9.44 12.10
CA GLY A 124 0.37 10.45 11.77
C GLY A 124 -0.72 9.88 10.88
N THR A 125 -1.64 10.75 10.47
CA THR A 125 -2.75 10.41 9.58
C THR A 125 -2.38 10.84 8.16
N PRO A 126 -2.39 9.91 7.18
CA PRO A 126 -2.09 10.27 5.80
C PRO A 126 -3.11 11.29 5.26
N VAL A 127 -2.71 12.06 4.24
CA VAL A 127 -3.61 13.00 3.54
C VAL A 127 -4.42 12.27 2.47
N LEU A 128 -3.78 11.32 1.79
CA LEU A 128 -4.34 10.44 0.78
C LEU A 128 -3.82 9.03 1.06
N GLN A 129 -4.60 8.01 0.76
CA GLN A 129 -4.14 6.63 0.86
C GLN A 129 -4.90 5.74 -0.13
N ILE A 130 -4.20 4.93 -0.91
CA ILE A 130 -4.83 3.90 -1.75
C ILE A 130 -4.74 2.53 -1.08
N GLU A 131 -5.89 1.85 -1.01
CA GLU A 131 -5.99 0.53 -0.40
C GLU A 131 -6.68 -0.48 -1.32
N PRO A 132 -6.27 -1.76 -1.26
CA PRO A 132 -6.98 -2.85 -1.92
C PRO A 132 -8.27 -3.17 -1.15
N MET A 133 -9.35 -3.36 -1.89
CA MET A 133 -10.63 -3.85 -1.38
C MET A 133 -10.67 -5.39 -1.41
N VAL A 134 -11.61 -5.99 -0.65
CA VAL A 134 -11.79 -7.46 -0.57
C VAL A 134 -11.99 -8.12 -1.94
N ASN A 135 -12.59 -7.40 -2.89
CA ASN A 135 -12.84 -7.85 -4.25
C ASN A 135 -11.66 -7.60 -5.23
N GLY A 136 -10.51 -7.11 -4.73
CA GLY A 136 -9.33 -6.79 -5.55
C GLY A 136 -9.42 -5.47 -6.32
N LEU A 137 -10.48 -4.69 -6.12
CA LEU A 137 -10.58 -3.31 -6.61
C LEU A 137 -9.80 -2.35 -5.69
N LEU A 138 -9.62 -1.11 -6.12
CA LEU A 138 -8.88 -0.10 -5.36
C LEU A 138 -9.81 0.98 -4.83
N ARG A 139 -9.52 1.43 -3.62
CA ARG A 139 -10.17 2.57 -2.98
C ARG A 139 -9.18 3.69 -2.74
N LEU A 140 -9.58 4.92 -3.00
CA LEU A 140 -8.86 6.12 -2.58
C LEU A 140 -9.50 6.69 -1.30
N ASN A 141 -8.76 6.64 -0.20
CA ASN A 141 -9.13 7.30 1.04
C ASN A 141 -8.57 8.74 1.03
N VAL A 142 -9.40 9.71 1.36
CA VAL A 142 -9.07 11.14 1.34
C VAL A 142 -9.31 11.73 2.72
N ASN A 143 -8.29 12.38 3.29
CA ASN A 143 -8.41 13.06 4.57
C ASN A 143 -9.16 14.40 4.42
N THR A 144 -10.49 14.33 4.44
CA THR A 144 -11.31 15.53 4.23
C THR A 144 -11.20 16.54 5.37
N GLU A 145 -10.85 16.11 6.58
CA GLU A 145 -10.61 17.00 7.71
C GLU A 145 -9.34 17.84 7.51
N PHE A 146 -8.26 17.22 7.01
CA PHE A 146 -7.04 17.94 6.68
C PHE A 146 -7.26 18.93 5.53
N LEU A 147 -8.02 18.57 4.49
CA LEU A 147 -8.21 19.42 3.32
C LEU A 147 -9.23 20.55 3.54
N SER A 148 -10.15 20.39 4.48
CA SER A 148 -11.24 21.36 4.72
C SER A 148 -10.69 22.74 5.08
N GLY A 149 -11.22 23.77 4.43
CA GLY A 149 -10.90 25.17 4.71
C GLY A 149 -9.51 25.63 4.26
N LYS A 150 -8.69 24.77 3.66
CA LYS A 150 -7.37 25.13 3.14
C LYS A 150 -7.41 25.40 1.63
N SER A 151 -6.63 26.38 1.20
CA SER A 151 -6.27 26.60 -0.19
C SER A 151 -5.26 25.56 -0.69
N LEU A 152 -5.15 25.41 -2.01
CA LEU A 152 -4.14 24.54 -2.60
C LEU A 152 -2.72 24.96 -2.22
N ALA A 153 -2.46 26.26 -2.11
CA ALA A 153 -1.16 26.80 -1.72
C ALA A 153 -0.78 26.36 -0.29
N GLU A 154 -1.69 26.53 0.68
CA GLU A 154 -1.46 26.11 2.08
C GLU A 154 -1.23 24.59 2.18
N ILE A 155 -1.95 23.79 1.38
CA ILE A 155 -1.74 22.34 1.33
C ILE A 155 -0.34 22.01 0.78
N ASN A 156 0.07 22.65 -0.32
CA ASN A 156 1.38 22.42 -0.92
C ASN A 156 2.54 22.88 -0.02
N GLU A 157 2.36 23.95 0.76
CA GLU A 157 3.34 24.38 1.75
C GLU A 157 3.59 23.30 2.81
N VAL A 158 2.54 22.58 3.23
CA VAL A 158 2.68 21.44 4.16
C VAL A 158 3.50 20.32 3.54
N PHE A 159 3.26 19.95 2.28
CA PHE A 159 4.03 18.91 1.57
C PHE A 159 5.48 19.32 1.34
N ALA A 160 5.74 20.56 0.94
CA ALA A 160 7.10 21.06 0.74
C ALA A 160 7.96 21.02 2.02
N GLY A 161 7.32 21.13 3.18
CA GLY A 161 7.97 21.06 4.49
C GLY A 161 8.32 19.66 4.98
N THR A 162 7.95 18.58 4.28
CA THR A 162 8.21 17.22 4.76
C THR A 162 9.59 16.70 4.34
N GLU A 163 10.44 16.38 5.33
CA GLU A 163 11.76 15.77 5.10
C GLU A 163 11.72 14.23 4.99
N ARG A 164 10.52 13.63 5.12
CA ARG A 164 10.34 12.18 5.22
C ARG A 164 10.24 11.50 3.86
N ASN A 165 9.54 12.11 2.91
CA ASN A 165 9.26 11.58 1.58
C ASN A 165 9.57 12.62 0.49
N LEU A 166 9.50 12.21 -0.78
CA LEU A 166 9.84 13.05 -1.93
C LEU A 166 8.73 13.99 -2.41
N ALA A 167 7.48 13.76 -2.01
CA ALA A 167 6.36 14.56 -2.48
C ALA A 167 6.49 16.00 -1.96
N GLN A 168 6.30 16.99 -2.82
CA GLN A 168 6.38 18.41 -2.48
C GLN A 168 5.05 19.15 -2.71
N THR A 169 4.10 18.49 -3.37
CA THR A 169 2.77 19.04 -3.67
C THR A 169 1.70 17.97 -3.52
N LEU A 170 0.44 18.40 -3.43
CA LEU A 170 -0.71 17.51 -3.46
C LEU A 170 -0.74 16.65 -4.74
N GLU A 171 -0.34 17.23 -5.88
CA GLU A 171 -0.23 16.50 -7.15
C GLU A 171 0.78 15.36 -7.05
N GLU A 172 1.96 15.60 -6.50
CA GLU A 172 2.99 14.58 -6.33
C GLU A 172 2.62 13.54 -5.29
N ALA A 173 1.89 13.92 -4.25
CA ALA A 173 1.32 12.96 -3.30
C ALA A 173 0.35 12.00 -3.98
N ILE A 174 -0.47 12.46 -4.93
CA ILE A 174 -1.36 11.60 -5.72
C ILE A 174 -0.54 10.67 -6.64
N VAL A 175 0.54 11.18 -7.24
CA VAL A 175 1.46 10.36 -8.04
C VAL A 175 2.11 9.27 -7.18
N HIS A 176 2.53 9.59 -5.96
CA HIS A 176 3.04 8.62 -5.00
C HIS A 176 2.03 7.51 -4.72
N GLU A 177 0.79 7.87 -4.35
CA GLU A 177 -0.28 6.89 -4.12
C GLU A 177 -0.55 6.03 -5.36
N SER A 178 -0.47 6.61 -6.55
CA SER A 178 -0.62 5.86 -7.80
C SER A 178 0.46 4.79 -7.98
N GLY A 179 1.66 5.00 -7.44
CA GLY A 179 2.70 3.98 -7.39
C GLY A 179 2.27 2.76 -6.58
N HIS A 180 1.65 2.95 -5.41
CA HIS A 180 1.05 1.85 -4.65
C HIS A 180 -0.06 1.16 -5.45
N ALA A 181 -0.94 1.93 -6.10
CA ALA A 181 -2.01 1.39 -6.94
C ALA A 181 -1.47 0.49 -8.06
N ILE A 182 -0.43 0.93 -8.78
CA ILE A 182 0.22 0.17 -9.84
C ILE A 182 0.85 -1.11 -9.29
N LEU A 183 1.48 -1.03 -8.12
CA LEU A 183 2.12 -2.17 -7.48
C LEU A 183 1.11 -3.26 -7.12
N ILE A 184 -0.07 -2.88 -6.60
CA ILE A 184 -1.03 -3.84 -6.04
C ILE A 184 -2.20 -4.20 -6.96
N LYS A 185 -2.39 -3.49 -8.08
CA LYS A 185 -3.52 -3.74 -9.00
C LYS A 185 -3.59 -5.22 -9.42
N GLY A 186 -4.80 -5.77 -9.35
CA GLY A 186 -5.07 -7.15 -9.76
C GLY A 186 -4.48 -8.24 -8.85
N LYS A 187 -3.87 -7.87 -7.71
CA LYS A 187 -3.37 -8.81 -6.70
C LYS A 187 -4.43 -9.05 -5.63
N THR A 188 -4.45 -10.27 -5.08
CA THR A 188 -5.24 -10.58 -3.89
C THR A 188 -4.55 -10.08 -2.62
N ALA A 189 -5.28 -9.95 -1.52
CA ALA A 189 -4.71 -9.56 -0.22
C ALA A 189 -3.51 -10.44 0.19
N ALA A 190 -3.60 -11.76 -0.01
CA ALA A 190 -2.50 -12.69 0.29
C ALA A 190 -1.27 -12.45 -0.60
N GLN A 191 -1.46 -12.11 -1.87
CA GLN A 191 -0.37 -11.78 -2.78
C GLN A 191 0.29 -10.45 -2.41
N ILE A 192 -0.50 -9.47 -1.97
CA ILE A 192 -0.01 -8.17 -1.51
C ILE A 192 0.83 -8.35 -0.23
N GLU A 193 0.37 -9.15 0.73
CA GLU A 193 1.11 -9.42 1.96
C GLU A 193 2.47 -10.07 1.68
N VAL A 194 2.51 -11.05 0.78
CA VAL A 194 3.77 -11.69 0.35
C VAL A 194 4.69 -10.69 -0.34
N LEU A 195 4.14 -9.87 -1.24
CA LEU A 195 4.90 -8.85 -1.97
C LEU A 195 5.50 -7.81 -1.02
N TYR A 196 4.75 -7.32 -0.05
CA TYR A 196 5.22 -6.31 0.91
C TYR A 196 6.35 -6.87 1.78
N LYS A 197 6.23 -8.12 2.25
CA LYS A 197 7.30 -8.81 2.98
C LYS A 197 8.58 -9.01 2.14
N GLU A 198 8.43 -9.22 0.83
CA GLU A 198 9.59 -9.30 -0.08
C GLU A 198 10.28 -7.94 -0.25
N LEU A 199 9.50 -6.86 -0.31
CA LEU A 199 9.98 -5.51 -0.61
C LEU A 199 10.50 -4.76 0.62
N GLU A 200 10.01 -5.06 1.82
CA GLU A 200 10.41 -4.41 3.08
C GLU A 200 11.95 -4.28 3.23
N PRO A 201 12.78 -5.33 3.06
CA PRO A 201 14.24 -5.20 3.20
C PRO A 201 14.94 -4.58 1.98
N LEU A 202 14.22 -4.26 0.90
CA LEU A 202 14.78 -3.87 -0.39
C LEU A 202 14.82 -2.35 -0.62
N GLY A 203 14.56 -1.56 0.43
CA GLY A 203 14.69 -0.11 0.37
C GLY A 203 16.06 0.35 -0.16
N LYS A 204 16.07 1.48 -0.88
CA LYS A 204 17.25 1.99 -1.60
C LYS A 204 17.63 3.38 -1.11
N THR A 205 18.91 3.56 -0.79
CA THR A 205 19.51 4.73 -0.11
C THR A 205 19.38 6.08 -0.81
N VAL A 206 18.92 6.14 -2.06
CA VAL A 206 19.07 7.33 -2.90
C VAL A 206 17.77 8.13 -3.06
N VAL A 207 16.63 7.60 -2.62
CA VAL A 207 15.31 8.19 -2.94
C VAL A 207 14.79 9.07 -1.81
N SER A 208 14.61 8.54 -0.60
CA SER A 208 14.26 9.30 0.61
C SER A 208 14.55 8.50 1.88
N ASN A 209 14.29 9.10 3.05
CA ASN A 209 14.39 8.44 4.34
C ASN A 209 13.42 7.26 4.49
N ILE A 210 12.20 7.37 3.92
CA ILE A 210 11.21 6.29 3.97
C ILE A 210 11.52 5.20 2.94
N ALA A 211 11.91 5.58 1.72
CA ALA A 211 12.29 4.64 0.67
C ALA A 211 13.56 3.83 0.97
N LEU A 212 14.44 4.33 1.86
CA LEU A 212 15.56 3.54 2.39
C LEU A 212 15.09 2.36 3.24
N LYS A 213 13.98 2.53 3.97
CA LYS A 213 13.50 1.55 4.95
C LYS A 213 12.48 0.60 4.37
N ASP A 214 11.82 0.98 3.28
CA ASP A 214 10.73 0.23 2.69
C ASP A 214 10.80 0.27 1.15
N GLY A 215 10.93 -0.89 0.53
CA GLY A 215 10.95 -1.02 -0.93
C GLY A 215 9.62 -0.69 -1.60
N VAL A 216 8.48 -0.79 -0.90
CA VAL A 216 7.17 -0.37 -1.39
C VAL A 216 7.15 1.14 -1.56
N GLU A 217 7.58 1.87 -0.54
CA GLU A 217 7.73 3.33 -0.54
C GLU A 217 8.75 3.79 -1.58
N CYS A 218 9.85 3.05 -1.75
CA CYS A 218 10.81 3.30 -2.81
C CYS A 218 10.19 3.23 -4.21
N LEU A 219 9.34 2.23 -4.48
CA LEU A 219 8.67 2.11 -5.78
C LEU A 219 7.65 3.24 -6.00
N ALA A 220 6.93 3.65 -4.96
CA ALA A 220 6.00 4.77 -5.02
C ALA A 220 6.70 6.10 -5.30
N GLU A 221 7.84 6.36 -4.66
CA GLU A 221 8.63 7.55 -4.90
C GLU A 221 9.37 7.56 -6.25
N LEU A 222 9.69 6.38 -6.80
CA LEU A 222 10.17 6.27 -8.17
C LEU A 222 9.11 6.74 -9.18
N GLU A 223 7.80 6.60 -8.91
CA GLU A 223 6.76 7.21 -9.75
C GLU A 223 6.82 8.74 -9.73
N ILE A 224 7.12 9.36 -8.58
CA ILE A 224 7.31 10.82 -8.50
C ILE A 224 8.51 11.24 -9.36
N LEU A 225 9.65 10.55 -9.23
CA LEU A 225 10.84 10.84 -10.02
C LEU A 225 10.59 10.63 -11.53
N ARG A 226 9.84 9.58 -11.88
CA ARG A 226 9.38 9.32 -13.25
C ARG A 226 8.48 10.44 -13.76
N TYR A 227 7.53 10.91 -12.94
CA TYR A 227 6.65 12.03 -13.27
C TYR A 227 7.44 13.32 -13.53
N ARG A 228 8.46 13.59 -12.72
CA ARG A 228 9.39 14.72 -12.87
C ARG A 228 10.36 14.57 -14.06
N LYS A 229 10.41 13.39 -14.70
CA LYS A 229 11.40 13.02 -15.73
C LYS A 229 12.84 13.06 -15.21
N THR A 230 13.02 12.75 -13.92
CA THR A 230 14.33 12.68 -13.30
C THR A 230 15.00 11.36 -13.65
N PRO A 231 16.23 11.36 -14.21
CA PRO A 231 16.95 10.12 -14.46
C PRO A 231 17.38 9.44 -13.16
N VAL A 232 17.41 8.11 -13.15
CA VAL A 232 17.89 7.30 -12.02
C VAL A 232 18.96 6.32 -12.46
N SER A 233 19.61 5.67 -11.51
CA SER A 233 20.61 4.64 -11.81
C SER A 233 19.96 3.44 -12.51
N LYS A 234 20.77 2.69 -13.28
CA LYS A 234 20.32 1.44 -13.91
C LYS A 234 19.75 0.45 -12.89
N GLU A 235 20.35 0.36 -11.71
CA GLU A 235 19.86 -0.50 -10.62
C GLU A 235 18.42 -0.14 -10.21
N LEU A 236 18.12 1.16 -10.04
CA LEU A 236 16.78 1.62 -9.69
C LEU A 236 15.78 1.41 -10.84
N SER A 237 16.21 1.63 -12.08
CA SER A 237 15.40 1.35 -13.27
C SER A 237 15.05 -0.13 -13.39
N ASP A 238 16.03 -1.03 -13.19
CA ASP A 238 15.83 -2.48 -13.25
C ASP A 238 14.93 -2.96 -12.09
N PHE A 239 15.12 -2.42 -10.89
CA PHE A 239 14.26 -2.67 -9.73
C PHE A 239 12.82 -2.25 -9.99
N TYR A 240 12.62 -1.02 -10.48
CA TYR A 240 11.31 -0.49 -10.85
C TYR A 240 10.62 -1.37 -11.90
N LYS A 241 11.32 -1.70 -12.98
CA LYS A 241 10.79 -2.55 -14.05
C LYS A 241 10.37 -3.93 -13.56
N LYS A 242 11.17 -4.54 -12.68
CA LYS A 242 10.90 -5.86 -12.10
C LYS A 242 9.56 -5.89 -11.35
N TYR A 243 9.29 -4.89 -10.52
CA TYR A 243 8.13 -4.91 -9.62
C TYR A 243 6.90 -4.19 -10.17
N MET A 244 7.10 -3.08 -10.88
CA MET A 244 6.01 -2.26 -11.44
C MET A 244 5.54 -2.76 -12.81
N GLY A 245 6.33 -3.63 -13.47
CA GLY A 245 5.99 -4.19 -14.77
C GLY A 245 5.95 -3.17 -15.91
N ARG A 246 6.64 -2.04 -15.76
CA ARG A 246 6.73 -0.98 -16.76
C ARG A 246 8.12 -0.33 -16.79
N GLU A 247 8.48 0.29 -17.91
CA GLU A 247 9.80 0.93 -18.08
C GLU A 247 9.91 2.23 -17.29
N TYR A 248 11.11 2.47 -16.76
CA TYR A 248 11.51 3.74 -16.18
C TYR A 248 12.12 4.63 -17.27
N LEU A 249 11.25 5.38 -17.98
CA LEU A 249 11.53 6.36 -19.05
C LEU A 249 12.54 5.95 -20.13
#